data_AF-A0A6N7D979-F1
#
_entry.id   AF-A0A6N7D979-F1
#
_cell.length_a   1.000
_cell.length_b   1.000
_cell.length_c   1.000
_cell.angle_alpha   90.00
_cell.angle_beta   90.00
_cell.angle_gamma   90.00
#
_symmetry.space_group_name_H-M   'P 1'
#
loop_
_entity.id
_entity.type
_entity.pdbx_description
1 polymer ?
#
loop_
_entity_poly.entity_id
_entity_poly.type
_entity_poly.pdbx_seq_one_letter_code
_entity_poly.pdbx_strand_id
1 'polypeptide(L)'
;MSLSHSRLSLRLALAFGVVLLVTSAAAAIGVWRLAGLRGIADDLGGASAARALLAQELHAIVVLSSARAEALLVADEPGFVARVEADRKATSARSTEVRKRLDALATDAESQRLFGAIDAAGNAFRGVRDDLVRRRKAGEAIAPGAIATGLRPAARSYEDAVNALAAHQRGRVAATRAAADDSARQGIALLLAGSLLGR
;
A
#
# COMPACT_ATOMS: atom_id res chain seq x y z
N MET A 1 -33.65 -47.22 -50.44
CA MET A 1 -32.96 -47.31 -49.14
C MET A 1 -32.12 -46.04 -48.92
N SER A 2 -32.35 -45.40 -47.78
CA SER A 2 -31.74 -44.20 -47.16
C SER A 2 -30.32 -43.77 -47.59
N LEU A 3 -30.19 -42.83 -48.52
CA LEU A 3 -28.95 -42.05 -48.75
C LEU A 3 -29.15 -40.52 -48.60
N SER A 4 -30.40 -40.07 -48.48
CA SER A 4 -30.77 -38.65 -48.33
C SER A 4 -30.72 -38.17 -46.87
N HIS A 5 -30.94 -39.05 -45.89
CA HIS A 5 -30.97 -38.68 -44.47
C HIS A 5 -29.57 -38.39 -43.90
N SER A 6 -28.52 -39.07 -44.36
CA SER A 6 -27.15 -38.90 -43.84
C SER A 6 -26.57 -37.50 -44.08
N ARG A 7 -26.97 -36.83 -45.18
CA ARG A 7 -26.54 -35.44 -45.48
C ARG A 7 -27.21 -34.42 -44.56
N LEU A 8 -28.44 -34.70 -44.12
CA LEU A 8 -29.17 -33.87 -43.16
C LEU A 8 -28.59 -34.02 -41.75
N SER A 9 -28.34 -35.26 -41.32
CA SER A 9 -27.73 -35.57 -40.01
C SER A 9 -26.34 -34.95 -39.88
N LEU A 10 -25.52 -35.03 -40.93
CA LEU A 10 -24.18 -34.45 -40.95
C LEU A 10 -24.20 -32.92 -40.85
N ARG A 11 -25.11 -32.25 -41.56
CA ARG A 11 -25.25 -30.79 -41.51
C ARG A 11 -25.72 -30.31 -40.14
N LEU A 12 -26.64 -31.05 -39.50
CA LEU A 12 -27.11 -30.78 -38.14
C LEU A 12 -25.97 -30.97 -37.12
N ALA A 13 -25.21 -32.05 -37.24
CA ALA A 13 -24.07 -32.33 -36.36
C ALA A 13 -22.96 -31.27 -36.51
N LEU A 14 -22.71 -30.79 -37.74
CA LEU A 14 -21.71 -29.76 -38.02
C LEU A 14 -22.12 -28.39 -37.46
N ALA A 15 -23.39 -28.01 -37.63
CA ALA A 15 -23.94 -26.80 -37.01
C ALA A 15 -23.89 -26.87 -35.48
N PHE A 16 -24.27 -28.01 -34.90
CA PHE A 16 -24.21 -28.22 -33.45
C PHE A 16 -22.77 -28.21 -32.93
N GLY A 17 -21.83 -28.81 -33.67
CA GLY A 17 -20.41 -28.80 -33.34
C GLY A 17 -19.81 -27.39 -33.32
N VAL A 18 -20.19 -26.53 -34.27
CA VAL A 18 -19.77 -25.12 -34.28
C VAL A 18 -20.32 -24.36 -33.06
N VAL A 19 -21.60 -24.55 -32.73
CA VAL A 19 -22.19 -23.92 -31.53
C VAL A 19 -21.48 -24.39 -30.26
N LEU A 20 -21.19 -25.69 -30.15
CA LEU A 20 -20.49 -26.25 -29.01
C LEU A 20 -19.07 -25.66 -28.90
N LEU A 21 -18.35 -25.56 -30.02
CA LEU A 21 -17.01 -25.00 -30.07
C LEU A 21 -17.00 -23.52 -29.66
N VAL A 22 -17.94 -22.72 -30.16
CA VAL A 22 -18.10 -21.31 -29.77
C VAL A 22 -18.44 -21.19 -28.29
N THR A 23 -19.33 -22.05 -27.78
CA THR A 23 -19.70 -22.06 -26.36
C THR A 23 -18.53 -22.44 -25.47
N SER A 24 -17.75 -23.47 -25.84
CA SER A 24 -16.54 -23.87 -25.13
C SER A 24 -15.47 -22.78 -25.16
N ALA A 25 -15.27 -22.11 -26.30
CA ALA A 25 -14.34 -20.99 -26.42
C ALA A 25 -14.77 -19.81 -25.53
N ALA A 26 -16.06 -19.46 -25.52
CA ALA A 26 -16.60 -18.42 -24.66
C ALA A 26 -16.43 -18.77 -23.16
N ALA A 27 -16.70 -20.02 -22.79
CA ALA A 27 -16.48 -20.51 -21.42
C ALA A 27 -15.00 -20.45 -21.02
N ALA A 28 -14.08 -20.85 -21.90
CA ALA A 28 -12.64 -20.78 -21.65
C ALA A 28 -12.16 -19.34 -21.44
N ILE A 29 -12.62 -18.39 -22.27
CA ILE A 29 -12.33 -16.96 -22.11
C ILE A 29 -12.92 -16.44 -20.78
N GLY A 30 -14.14 -16.86 -20.43
CA GLY A 30 -14.78 -16.50 -19.16
C GLY A 30 -13.98 -16.97 -17.95
N VAL A 31 -13.53 -18.23 -17.95
CA VAL A 31 -12.67 -18.79 -16.89
C VAL A 31 -11.35 -18.04 -16.80
N TRP A 32 -10.69 -17.77 -17.93
CA TRP A 32 -9.44 -17.02 -17.96
C TRP A 32 -9.60 -15.59 -17.39
N ARG A 33 -10.70 -14.92 -17.72
CA ARG A 33 -11.05 -13.59 -17.16
C ARG A 33 -11.30 -13.64 -15.66
N LEU A 34 -12.06 -14.61 -15.17
CA LEU A 34 -12.32 -14.78 -13.74
C LEU A 34 -11.06 -15.10 -12.94
N ALA A 35 -10.16 -15.93 -13.50
CA ALA A 35 -8.87 -16.22 -12.88
C ALA A 35 -8.00 -14.95 -12.76
N GLY A 36 -7.99 -14.09 -13.79
CA GLY A 36 -7.29 -12.80 -13.75
C GLY A 36 -7.87 -11.85 -12.70
N LEU A 37 -9.20 -11.72 -12.63
CA LEU A 37 -9.88 -10.90 -11.62
C LEU A 37 -9.58 -11.38 -10.20
N ARG A 38 -9.57 -12.70 -9.98
CA ARG A 38 -9.20 -13.29 -8.68
C ARG A 38 -7.78 -12.91 -8.29
N GLY A 39 -6.81 -12.99 -9.21
CA GLY A 39 -5.43 -12.59 -8.93
C GLY A 39 -5.29 -11.11 -8.53
N ILE A 40 -6.06 -10.21 -9.16
CA ILE A 40 -6.08 -8.79 -8.79
C ILE A 40 -6.71 -8.59 -7.41
N ALA A 41 -7.83 -9.27 -7.13
CA ALA A 41 -8.47 -9.22 -5.82
C ALA A 41 -7.55 -9.74 -4.70
N ASP A 42 -6.83 -10.82 -4.96
CA ASP A 42 -5.87 -11.42 -4.03
C ASP A 42 -4.69 -10.46 -3.74
N ASP A 43 -4.15 -9.76 -4.75
CA ASP A 43 -3.10 -8.74 -4.52
C ASP A 43 -3.65 -7.53 -3.74
N LEU A 44 -4.82 -7.02 -4.14
CA LEU A 44 -5.47 -5.88 -3.50
C LEU A 44 -5.83 -6.14 -2.04
N GLY A 45 -6.26 -7.36 -1.70
CA GLY A 45 -6.52 -7.79 -0.32
C GLY A 45 -5.27 -8.25 0.44
N GLY A 46 -4.20 -8.59 -0.29
CA GLY A 46 -2.95 -9.11 0.25
C GLY A 46 -1.84 -8.06 0.30
N ALA A 47 -0.84 -8.23 -0.56
CA ALA A 47 0.40 -7.46 -0.52
C ALA A 47 0.18 -5.94 -0.70
N SER A 48 -0.72 -5.53 -1.60
CA SER A 48 -1.01 -4.12 -1.83
C SER A 48 -1.70 -3.45 -0.62
N ALA A 49 -2.68 -4.12 0.01
CA ALA A 49 -3.26 -3.63 1.26
C ALA A 49 -2.24 -3.59 2.39
N ALA A 50 -1.43 -4.63 2.55
CA ALA A 50 -0.41 -4.71 3.59
C ALA A 50 0.60 -3.55 3.49
N ARG A 51 1.11 -3.25 2.28
CA ARG A 51 1.99 -2.09 2.04
C ARG A 51 1.35 -0.77 2.45
N ALA A 52 0.11 -0.52 2.03
CA ALA A 52 -0.58 0.72 2.33
C ALA A 52 -0.85 0.90 3.83
N LEU A 53 -1.30 -0.16 4.52
CA LEU A 53 -1.53 -0.14 5.96
C LEU A 53 -0.24 0.05 6.75
N LEU A 54 0.83 -0.68 6.40
CA LEU A 54 2.11 -0.56 7.08
C LEU A 54 2.74 0.82 6.87
N ALA A 55 2.62 1.42 5.69
CA ALA A 55 3.12 2.77 5.45
C ALA A 55 2.35 3.83 6.26
N GLN A 56 1.03 3.67 6.41
CA GLN A 56 0.22 4.52 7.28
C GLN A 56 0.56 4.30 8.77
N GLU A 57 0.80 3.06 9.17
CA GLU A 57 1.25 2.73 10.54
C GLU A 57 2.60 3.38 10.84
N LEU A 58 3.56 3.31 9.90
CA LEU A 58 4.86 3.96 10.05
C LEU A 58 4.70 5.48 10.21
N HIS A 59 3.81 6.10 9.43
CA HIS A 59 3.51 7.52 9.56
C HIS A 59 2.97 7.86 10.96
N ALA A 60 2.00 7.10 11.46
CA ALA A 60 1.45 7.29 12.80
C ALA A 60 2.51 7.12 13.91
N ILE A 61 3.41 6.14 13.76
CA ILE A 61 4.55 5.93 14.66
C ILE A 61 5.47 7.16 14.69
N VAL A 62 5.73 7.77 13.55
CA VAL A 62 6.62 8.93 13.44
C VAL A 62 5.99 10.17 14.07
N VAL A 63 4.73 10.49 13.75
CA VAL A 63 3.99 11.58 14.39
C VAL A 63 3.99 11.44 15.92
N LEU A 64 3.73 10.23 16.42
CA LEU A 64 3.75 9.97 17.86
C LEU A 64 5.16 10.12 18.46
N SER A 65 6.19 9.71 17.72
CA SER A 65 7.59 9.86 18.14
C SER A 65 8.01 11.32 18.22
N SER A 66 7.56 12.16 17.27
CA SER A 66 7.78 13.61 17.27
C SER A 66 7.17 14.27 18.50
N ALA A 67 5.88 13.99 18.78
CA ALA A 67 5.18 14.55 19.92
C ALA A 67 5.83 14.15 21.26
N ARG A 68 6.24 12.88 21.38
CA ARG A 68 6.93 12.38 22.59
C ARG A 68 8.31 13.01 22.77
N ALA A 69 9.05 13.23 21.68
CA ALA A 69 10.35 13.91 21.75
C ALA A 69 10.22 15.33 22.31
N GLU A 70 9.20 16.08 21.89
CA GLU A 70 8.91 17.40 22.44
C GLU A 70 8.48 17.31 23.91
N ALA A 71 7.57 16.39 24.26
CA ALA A 71 7.13 16.20 25.64
C ALA A 71 8.30 15.88 26.60
N LEU A 72 9.25 15.04 26.17
CA LEU A 72 10.44 14.68 26.95
C LEU A 72 11.45 15.83 27.10
N LEU A 73 11.34 16.91 26.32
CA LEU A 73 12.16 18.11 26.47
C LEU A 73 11.54 19.16 27.39
N VAL A 74 10.25 19.05 27.70
CA VAL A 74 9.52 20.01 28.53
C VAL A 74 9.08 19.42 29.87
N ALA A 75 8.82 18.12 29.96
CA ALA A 75 8.34 17.48 31.19
C ALA A 75 9.43 17.39 32.27
N ASP A 76 9.11 17.74 33.51
CA ASP A 76 10.00 17.60 34.67
C ASP A 76 9.59 16.46 35.62
N GLU A 77 8.39 15.91 35.46
CA GLU A 77 7.84 14.82 36.28
C GLU A 77 8.53 13.48 35.97
N PRO A 78 9.31 12.89 36.90
CA PRO A 78 10.11 11.69 36.61
C PRO A 78 9.25 10.48 36.22
N GLY A 79 8.07 10.32 36.83
CA GLY A 79 7.14 9.24 36.50
C GLY A 79 6.59 9.34 35.08
N PHE A 80 6.31 10.56 34.61
CA PHE A 80 5.88 10.81 33.24
C PHE A 80 7.01 10.50 32.25
N VAL A 81 8.22 10.98 32.52
CA VAL A 81 9.41 10.73 31.69
C VAL A 81 9.67 9.23 31.55
N ALA A 82 9.64 8.48 32.66
CA ALA A 82 9.85 7.03 32.65
C ALA A 82 8.81 6.29 31.80
N ARG A 83 7.52 6.67 31.90
CA ARG A 83 6.45 6.09 31.07
C ARG A 83 6.66 6.37 29.58
N VAL A 84 6.97 7.62 29.22
CA VAL A 84 7.17 8.01 27.81
C VAL A 84 8.41 7.33 27.19
N GLU A 85 9.47 7.12 27.97
CA GLU A 85 10.64 6.34 27.51
C GLU A 85 10.31 4.85 27.30
N ALA A 86 9.52 4.25 28.19
CA ALA A 86 9.06 2.87 28.03
C ALA A 86 8.22 2.70 26.74
N ASP A 87 7.28 3.61 26.53
CA ASP A 87 6.46 3.73 25.31
C ASP A 87 7.34 3.88 24.06
N ARG A 88 8.36 4.74 24.12
CA ARG A 88 9.30 4.95 23.00
C ARG A 88 10.03 3.68 22.63
N LYS A 89 10.46 2.87 23.61
CA LYS A 89 11.13 1.58 23.37
C LYS A 89 10.20 0.61 22.63
N ALA A 90 8.94 0.50 23.06
CA ALA A 90 7.94 -0.34 22.41
C ALA A 90 7.65 0.12 20.97
N THR A 91 7.41 1.42 20.78
CA THR A 91 7.15 2.00 19.45
C THR A 91 8.37 1.87 18.52
N SER A 92 9.59 1.98 19.04
CA SER A 92 10.81 1.78 18.25
C SER A 92 10.96 0.34 17.75
N ALA A 93 10.63 -0.65 18.58
CA ALA A 93 10.64 -2.06 18.16
C ALA A 93 9.61 -2.31 17.05
N ARG A 94 8.41 -1.74 17.20
CA ARG A 94 7.37 -1.83 16.17
C ARG A 94 7.77 -1.14 14.87
N SER A 95 8.38 0.04 14.95
CA SER A 95 8.90 0.77 13.77
C SER A 95 9.87 -0.09 12.96
N THR A 96 10.80 -0.79 13.62
CA THR A 96 11.75 -1.70 12.97
C THR A 96 11.04 -2.85 12.24
N GLU A 97 10.05 -3.47 12.87
CA GLU A 97 9.26 -4.55 12.26
C GLU A 97 8.49 -4.05 11.02
N VAL A 98 7.78 -2.93 11.17
CA VAL A 98 7.00 -2.31 10.09
C VAL A 98 7.90 -1.95 8.92
N ARG A 99 9.05 -1.31 9.17
CA ARG A 99 10.04 -0.97 8.13
C ARG A 99 10.56 -2.21 7.42
N LYS A 100 10.90 -3.28 8.15
CA LYS A 100 11.38 -4.54 7.56
C LYS A 100 10.33 -5.17 6.63
N ARG A 101 9.05 -5.18 7.04
CA ARG A 101 7.96 -5.69 6.18
C ARG A 101 7.73 -4.82 4.96
N LEU A 102 7.80 -3.50 5.14
CA LEU A 102 7.68 -2.54 4.04
C LEU A 102 8.80 -2.71 3.01
N ASP A 103 10.05 -2.88 3.45
CA ASP A 103 11.19 -3.11 2.56
C ASP A 103 11.02 -4.39 1.73
N ALA A 104 10.51 -5.47 2.35
CA ALA A 104 10.24 -6.73 1.65
C ALA A 104 9.07 -6.64 0.64
N LEU A 105 8.08 -5.79 0.89
CA LEU A 105 6.88 -5.71 0.06
C LEU A 105 6.95 -4.60 -1.00
N ALA A 106 7.54 -3.44 -0.68
CA ALA A 106 7.57 -2.23 -1.49
C ALA A 106 8.91 -2.10 -2.23
N THR A 107 9.14 -3.01 -3.17
CA THR A 107 10.41 -3.16 -3.91
C THR A 107 10.48 -2.31 -5.18
N ASP A 108 9.47 -1.51 -5.50
CA ASP A 108 9.50 -0.62 -6.66
C ASP A 108 10.47 0.56 -6.45
N ALA A 109 11.05 1.05 -7.55
CA ALA A 109 12.08 2.09 -7.54
C ALA A 109 11.66 3.36 -6.77
N GLU A 110 10.40 3.77 -6.90
CA GLU A 110 9.88 4.95 -6.22
C GLU A 110 9.77 4.73 -4.71
N SER A 111 9.31 3.55 -4.28
CA SER A 111 9.32 3.19 -2.85
C SER A 111 10.73 3.20 -2.26
N GLN A 112 11.72 2.66 -2.99
CA GLN A 112 13.12 2.65 -2.55
C GLN A 112 13.71 4.06 -2.45
N ARG A 113 13.40 4.93 -3.42
CA ARG A 113 13.74 6.36 -3.36
C ARG A 113 13.13 7.04 -2.13
N LEU A 114 11.85 6.76 -1.84
CA LEU A 114 11.15 7.31 -0.68
C LEU A 114 11.71 6.78 0.65
N PHE A 115 12.12 5.51 0.74
CA PHE A 115 12.84 5.00 1.92
C PHE A 115 14.13 5.76 2.18
N GLY A 116 14.91 6.05 1.12
CA GLY A 116 16.12 6.87 1.25
C GLY A 116 15.82 8.27 1.82
N ALA A 117 14.75 8.92 1.36
CA ALA A 117 14.32 10.22 1.88
C ALA A 117 13.86 10.15 3.35
N ILE A 118 13.12 9.10 3.71
CA ILE A 118 12.68 8.80 5.07
C ILE A 118 13.90 8.64 6.00
N ASP A 119 14.93 7.92 5.55
CA ASP A 119 16.14 7.72 6.34
C ASP A 119 16.95 9.00 6.54
N ALA A 120 17.10 9.81 5.48
CA ALA A 120 17.76 11.10 5.60
C ALA A 120 17.03 12.02 6.59
N ALA A 121 15.70 12.17 6.45
CA ALA A 121 14.90 13.01 7.33
C ALA A 121 14.85 12.46 8.77
N GLY A 122 14.71 11.14 8.94
CA GLY A 122 14.70 10.49 10.24
C GLY A 122 16.03 10.60 10.98
N ASN A 123 17.16 10.58 10.27
CA ASN A 123 18.48 10.83 10.84
C ASN A 123 18.64 12.29 11.29
N ALA A 124 18.20 13.25 10.47
CA ALA A 124 18.23 14.66 10.83
C ALA A 124 17.39 14.96 12.08
N PHE A 125 16.16 14.46 12.15
CA PHE A 125 15.29 14.57 13.32
C PHE A 125 15.93 13.97 14.58
N ARG A 126 16.44 12.73 14.49
CA ARG A 126 17.11 12.07 15.62
C ARG A 126 18.33 12.86 16.09
N GLY A 127 19.14 13.38 15.18
CA GLY A 127 20.30 14.22 15.52
C GLY A 127 19.91 15.46 16.33
N VAL A 128 18.89 16.21 15.87
CA VAL A 128 18.39 17.40 16.59
C VAL A 128 17.81 17.02 17.95
N ARG A 129 17.01 15.95 18.02
CA ARG A 129 16.44 15.45 19.29
C ARG A 129 17.54 15.09 20.27
N ASP A 130 18.52 14.29 19.84
CA ASP A 130 19.55 13.75 20.71
C ASP A 130 20.50 14.86 21.22
N ASP A 131 20.71 15.92 20.42
CA ASP A 131 21.38 17.15 20.84
C ASP A 131 20.63 17.85 21.98
N LEU A 132 19.34 18.14 21.78
CA LEU A 132 18.52 18.82 22.78
C LEU A 132 18.41 18.02 24.08
N VAL A 133 18.20 16.70 23.98
CA VAL A 133 18.13 15.81 25.15
C VAL A 133 19.46 15.80 25.92
N ARG A 134 20.59 15.75 25.21
CA ARG A 134 21.92 15.77 25.85
C ARG A 134 22.13 17.08 26.62
N ARG A 135 21.84 18.22 26.02
CA ARG A 135 21.97 19.55 26.64
C ARG A 135 21.07 19.66 27.89
N ARG A 136 19.82 19.19 27.80
CA ARG A 136 18.91 19.14 28.96
C ARG A 136 19.50 18.32 30.11
N LYS A 137 20.03 17.12 29.82
CA LYS A 137 20.63 16.24 30.82
C LYS A 137 21.91 16.83 31.44
N ALA A 138 22.64 17.65 30.70
CA ALA A 138 23.81 18.38 31.20
C ALA A 138 23.43 19.61 32.07
N GLY A 139 22.13 19.91 32.23
CA GLY A 139 21.67 21.10 32.96
C GLY A 139 21.83 22.40 32.17
N GLU A 140 22.11 22.34 30.87
CA GLU A 140 22.21 23.53 30.03
C GLU A 140 20.82 24.13 29.78
N ALA A 141 20.75 25.47 29.78
CA ALA A 141 19.56 26.16 29.32
C ALA A 141 19.33 25.90 27.83
N ILE A 142 18.22 25.24 27.50
CA ILE A 142 17.76 25.14 26.12
C ILE A 142 17.22 26.50 25.71
N ALA A 143 17.69 27.02 24.56
CA ALA A 143 17.24 28.32 24.07
C ALA A 143 15.71 28.36 23.96
N PRO A 144 15.04 29.44 24.42
CA PRO A 144 13.59 29.58 24.31
C PRO A 144 13.20 29.66 22.83
N GLY A 145 12.88 28.52 22.24
CA GLY A 145 12.61 28.39 20.81
C GLY A 145 13.36 27.28 20.09
N ALA A 146 14.37 26.64 20.70
CA ALA A 146 15.13 25.56 20.03
C ALA A 146 14.24 24.39 19.59
N ILE A 147 13.18 24.11 20.36
CA ILE A 147 12.14 23.15 19.98
C ILE A 147 11.37 23.65 18.75
N ALA A 148 10.95 24.92 18.75
CA ALA A 148 10.14 25.50 17.69
C ALA A 148 10.90 25.70 16.37
N THR A 149 12.17 26.08 16.42
CA THR A 149 13.00 26.39 15.24
C THR A 149 13.87 25.22 14.78
N GLY A 150 14.16 24.25 15.65
CA GLY A 150 14.97 23.08 15.34
C GLY A 150 14.15 21.79 15.28
N LEU A 151 13.60 21.37 16.43
CA LEU A 151 12.96 20.05 16.56
C LEU A 151 11.70 19.92 15.70
N ARG A 152 10.79 20.90 15.77
CA ARG A 152 9.50 20.84 15.06
C ARG A 152 9.66 20.83 13.54
N PRO A 153 10.52 21.65 12.91
CA PRO A 153 10.76 21.55 11.47
C PRO A 153 11.38 20.22 11.05
N ALA A 154 12.33 19.69 11.83
CA ALA A 154 12.94 18.39 11.55
C ALA A 154 11.92 17.24 11.68
N ALA A 155 11.05 17.30 12.69
CA ALA A 155 9.93 16.37 12.87
C ALA A 155 8.96 16.41 11.69
N ARG A 156 8.54 17.61 11.27
CA ARG A 156 7.64 17.79 10.11
C ARG A 156 8.24 17.23 8.83
N SER A 157 9.52 17.51 8.56
CA SER A 157 10.21 16.94 7.39
C SER A 157 10.22 15.41 7.41
N TYR A 158 10.40 14.81 8.58
CA TYR A 158 10.35 13.36 8.73
C TYR A 158 8.93 12.79 8.55
N GLU A 159 7.93 13.44 9.13
CA GLU A 159 6.51 13.10 8.96
C GLU A 159 6.09 13.18 7.48
N ASP A 160 6.45 14.26 6.79
CA ASP A 160 6.15 14.49 5.37
C ASP A 160 6.81 13.43 4.48
N ALA A 161 8.06 13.05 4.77
CA ALA A 161 8.76 12.00 4.04
C ALA A 161 8.04 10.65 4.15
N VAL A 162 7.56 10.29 5.34
CA VAL A 162 6.81 9.04 5.55
C VAL A 162 5.40 9.12 4.96
N ASN A 163 4.75 10.28 5.06
CA ASN A 163 3.44 10.51 4.43
C ASN A 163 3.52 10.38 2.90
N ALA A 164 4.62 10.82 2.27
CA ALA A 164 4.84 10.64 0.84
C ALA A 164 4.86 9.16 0.44
N LEU A 165 5.57 8.29 1.19
CA LEU A 165 5.50 6.84 0.99
C LEU A 165 4.08 6.31 1.18
N ALA A 166 3.40 6.74 2.24
CA ALA A 166 2.07 6.27 2.54
C ALA A 166 1.01 6.74 1.52
N ALA A 167 1.21 7.90 0.89
CA ALA A 167 0.43 8.39 -0.23
C ALA A 167 0.73 7.59 -1.51
N HIS A 168 2.01 7.32 -1.81
CA HIS A 168 2.42 6.50 -2.95
C HIS A 168 1.78 5.11 -2.90
N GLN A 169 1.86 4.40 -1.77
CA GLN A 169 1.25 3.07 -1.63
C GLN A 169 -0.27 3.10 -1.79
N ARG A 170 -0.95 4.11 -1.25
CA ARG A 170 -2.40 4.30 -1.47
C ARG A 170 -2.72 4.56 -2.94
N GLY A 171 -1.92 5.38 -3.61
CA GLY A 171 -2.05 5.65 -5.04
C GLY A 171 -1.91 4.40 -5.90
N ARG A 172 -0.94 3.53 -5.58
CA ARG A 172 -0.78 2.22 -6.24
C ARG A 172 -2.00 1.33 -6.07
N VAL A 173 -2.54 1.22 -4.85
CA VAL A 173 -3.79 0.47 -4.59
C VAL A 173 -4.94 1.02 -5.43
N ALA A 174 -5.09 2.34 -5.48
CA ALA A 174 -6.15 3.00 -6.25
C ALA A 174 -6.00 2.76 -7.76
N ALA A 175 -4.78 2.83 -8.30
CA ALA A 175 -4.50 2.57 -9.71
C ALA A 175 -4.81 1.11 -10.09
N THR A 176 -4.41 0.14 -9.27
CA THR A 176 -4.74 -1.28 -9.49
C THR A 176 -6.25 -1.53 -9.46
N ARG A 177 -6.98 -0.89 -8.54
CA ARG A 177 -8.46 -0.96 -8.50
C ARG A 177 -9.09 -0.41 -9.77
N ALA A 178 -8.68 0.79 -10.19
CA ALA A 178 -9.21 1.43 -11.40
C ALA A 178 -8.97 0.56 -12.66
N ALA A 179 -7.78 -0.02 -12.80
CA ALA A 179 -7.46 -0.93 -13.89
C ALA A 179 -8.34 -2.20 -13.89
N ALA A 180 -8.67 -2.74 -12.70
CA ALA A 180 -9.57 -3.88 -12.57
C ALA A 180 -11.01 -3.52 -13.00
N ASP A 181 -11.50 -2.36 -12.57
CA ASP A 181 -12.84 -1.87 -12.91
C ASP A 181 -12.99 -1.62 -14.41
N ASP A 182 -12.01 -0.99 -15.06
CA ASP A 182 -12.02 -0.76 -16.51
C ASP A 182 -12.00 -2.08 -17.29
N SER A 183 -11.18 -3.04 -16.86
CA SER A 183 -11.14 -4.39 -17.45
C SER A 183 -12.48 -5.11 -17.32
N ALA A 184 -13.16 -4.98 -16.18
CA ALA A 184 -14.49 -5.54 -15.95
C ALA A 184 -15.55 -4.89 -16.86
N ARG A 185 -15.56 -3.55 -16.97
CA ARG A 185 -16.49 -2.80 -17.83
C ARG A 185 -16.35 -3.19 -19.30
N GLN A 186 -15.12 -3.27 -19.81
CA GLN A 186 -14.85 -3.71 -21.18
C GLN A 186 -15.35 -5.14 -21.41
N GLY A 187 -15.15 -6.04 -20.44
CA GLY A 187 -15.66 -7.42 -20.51
C GLY A 187 -17.18 -7.48 -20.60
N ILE A 188 -17.88 -6.72 -19.76
CA ILE A 188 -19.35 -6.63 -19.78
C ILE A 188 -19.84 -6.05 -21.11
N ALA A 189 -19.23 -4.97 -21.60
CA ALA A 189 -19.60 -4.34 -22.85
C ALA A 189 -19.48 -5.29 -24.05
N LEU A 190 -18.41 -6.09 -24.11
CA LEU A 190 -18.20 -7.10 -25.15
C LEU A 190 -19.26 -8.22 -25.09
N LEU A 191 -19.63 -8.67 -23.89
CA LEU A 191 -20.68 -9.68 -23.70
C LEU A 191 -22.07 -9.16 -24.12
N LEU A 192 -22.39 -7.91 -23.77
CA LEU A 192 -23.63 -7.26 -24.20
C LEU A 192 -23.67 -7.04 -25.72
N ALA A 193 -22.56 -6.60 -26.33
CA ALA A 193 -22.48 -6.45 -27.77
C ALA A 193 -22.62 -7.79 -28.50
N GLY A 194 -21.96 -8.86 -28.02
CA GLY A 194 -22.06 -10.20 -28.59
C GLY A 194 -23.46 -10.80 -28.47
N SER A 195 -24.16 -10.56 -27.36
CA SER A 195 -25.54 -11.03 -27.17
C SER A 195 -26.57 -10.27 -28.01
N LEU A 196 -26.30 -9.02 -28.40
CA LEU A 196 -27.14 -8.26 -29.34
C LEU A 196 -26.92 -8.67 -30.79
N LEU A 197 -25.68 -9.01 -31.19
CA LEU A 197 -25.36 -9.51 -32.52
C LEU A 197 -25.79 -10.96 -32.77
N GLY A 198 -25.99 -11.73 -31.69
CA GLY A 198 -26.45 -13.13 -31.75
C GLY A 198 -27.97 -13.31 -31.70
N ARG A 199 -28.76 -12.22 -31.69
CA ARG A 199 -30.22 -12.23 -31.86
C ARG A 199 -30.59 -12.00 -33.31
#